data_AF-A0A661A0G4-F1
#
_entry.id   AF-A0A661A0G4-F1
#
_cell.length_a   1.000
_cell.length_b   1.000
_cell.length_c   1.000
_cell.angle_alpha   90.00
_cell.angle_beta   90.00
_cell.angle_gamma   90.00
#
_symmetry.space_group_name_H-M   'P 1'
#
loop_
_entity.id
_entity.type
_entity.pdbx_description
1 polymer ?
#
loop_
_entity_poly.entity_id
_entity_poly.type
_entity_poly.pdbx_seq_one_letter_code
_entity_poly.pdbx_strand_id
1 'polypeptide(L)'
;MREFLKVVLICAALGFGGFLWFASQLTSVDKIDRSSADMRFRAAREQFTDQTVMLRMDEGGNVVELAPTSLPMFPVIPTDLVVLAWRGPATGLVEVRIPIWFVRMKGPALEFMLKDTAFEPRRWGLDVESMQARGAGLVLDHYGRGGERVLVWTE
;
A
#
# COMPACT_ATOMS: atom_id res chain seq x y z
N MET A 1 -24.01 -0.34 36.60
CA MET A 1 -23.16 -1.33 35.89
C MET A 1 -23.79 -1.80 34.57
N ARG A 2 -25.06 -2.24 34.56
CA ARG A 2 -25.75 -2.73 33.35
C ARG A 2 -25.91 -1.70 32.20
N GLU A 3 -26.10 -0.42 32.52
CA GLU A 3 -26.23 0.64 31.51
C GLU A 3 -24.87 1.04 30.89
N PHE A 4 -23.78 0.99 31.67
CA PHE A 4 -22.42 1.18 31.16
C PHE A 4 -22.03 0.07 30.18
N LEU A 5 -22.42 -1.18 30.45
CA LEU A 5 -22.14 -2.32 29.58
C LEU A 5 -22.84 -2.18 28.22
N LYS A 6 -24.06 -1.65 28.17
CA LYS A 6 -24.80 -1.38 26.93
C LYS A 6 -24.11 -0.29 26.10
N VAL A 7 -23.68 0.81 26.73
CA VAL A 7 -22.98 1.89 26.05
C VAL A 7 -21.66 1.39 25.46
N VAL A 8 -20.90 0.59 26.21
CA VAL A 8 -19.66 -0.02 25.72
C VAL A 8 -19.92 -0.97 24.54
N LEU A 9 -20.97 -1.80 24.61
CA LEU A 9 -21.34 -2.70 23.51
C LEU A 9 -21.77 -1.95 22.25
N ILE A 10 -22.53 -0.85 22.40
CA ILE A 10 -22.96 -0.02 21.27
C ILE A 10 -21.76 0.72 20.66
N CYS A 11 -20.89 1.30 21.48
CA CYS A 11 -19.65 1.93 20.99
C CYS A 11 -18.72 0.91 20.32
N ALA A 12 -18.60 -0.30 20.86
CA ALA A 12 -17.82 -1.37 20.24
C ALA A 12 -18.44 -1.79 18.91
N ALA A 13 -19.76 -1.97 18.82
CA ALA A 13 -20.44 -2.35 17.59
C ALA A 13 -20.38 -1.26 16.52
N LEU A 14 -20.52 0.01 16.89
CA LEU A 14 -20.37 1.15 15.98
C LEU A 14 -18.92 1.32 15.51
N GLY A 15 -17.95 1.16 16.42
CA GLY A 15 -16.53 1.17 16.09
C GLY A 15 -16.15 0.02 15.15
N PHE A 16 -16.65 -1.18 15.40
CA PHE A 16 -16.42 -2.34 14.53
C PHE A 16 -17.11 -2.21 13.17
N GLY A 17 -18.35 -1.72 13.12
CA GLY A 17 -19.07 -1.50 11.88
C GLY A 17 -18.40 -0.43 11.00
N GLY A 18 -18.00 0.69 11.60
CA GLY A 18 -17.23 1.73 10.90
C GLY A 18 -15.87 1.23 10.42
N PHE A 19 -15.18 0.43 11.22
CA PHE A 19 -13.89 -0.17 10.85
C PHE A 19 -14.03 -1.16 9.67
N LEU A 20 -15.06 -2.01 9.67
CA LEU A 20 -15.30 -2.96 8.58
C LEU A 20 -15.66 -2.26 7.26
N TRP A 21 -16.48 -1.22 7.32
CA TRP A 21 -16.81 -0.41 6.14
C TRP A 21 -15.58 0.32 5.59
N PHE A 22 -14.78 0.94 6.47
CA PHE A 22 -13.53 1.59 6.10
C PHE A 22 -12.54 0.59 5.49
N ALA A 23 -12.35 -0.58 6.11
CA ALA A 23 -11.50 -1.65 5.58
C ALA A 23 -11.97 -2.13 4.18
N SER A 24 -13.29 -2.23 3.94
CA SER A 24 -13.83 -2.62 2.64
C SER A 24 -13.64 -1.57 1.54
N GLN A 25 -13.60 -0.28 1.88
CA GLN A 25 -13.25 0.78 0.93
C GLN A 25 -11.77 0.79 0.57
N LEU A 26 -10.92 0.30 1.47
CA LEU A 26 -9.47 0.36 1.33
C LEU A 26 -8.91 -0.81 0.54
N THR A 27 -9.63 -1.93 0.38
CA THR A 27 -9.15 -3.12 -0.31
C THR A 27 -10.10 -3.51 -1.43
N SER A 28 -9.67 -3.30 -2.68
CA SER A 28 -10.36 -3.80 -3.87
C SER A 28 -9.66 -5.07 -4.35
N VAL A 29 -10.40 -6.18 -4.46
CA VAL A 29 -9.90 -7.43 -5.03
C VAL A 29 -10.64 -7.69 -6.33
N ASP A 30 -9.94 -7.47 -7.43
CA ASP A 30 -10.46 -7.64 -8.78
C ASP A 30 -9.91 -8.94 -9.40
N LYS A 31 -10.80 -9.89 -9.66
CA LYS A 31 -10.47 -11.12 -10.41
C LYS A 31 -10.43 -10.81 -11.90
N ILE A 32 -9.33 -10.20 -12.34
CA ILE A 32 -9.08 -9.88 -13.74
C ILE A 32 -8.01 -10.80 -14.32
N ASP A 33 -7.97 -10.90 -15.65
CA ASP A 33 -6.89 -11.58 -16.35
C ASP A 33 -5.57 -10.80 -16.26
N ARG A 34 -4.45 -11.52 -16.41
CA ARG A 34 -3.09 -10.97 -16.33
C ARG A 34 -2.88 -9.80 -17.29
N SER A 35 -3.40 -9.90 -18.52
CA SER A 35 -3.29 -8.82 -19.51
C SER A 35 -3.93 -7.50 -19.02
N SER A 36 -5.05 -7.60 -18.30
CA SER A 36 -5.75 -6.46 -17.73
C SER A 36 -5.04 -5.90 -16.49
N ALA A 37 -4.45 -6.78 -15.68
CA ALA A 37 -3.57 -6.35 -14.59
C ALA A 37 -2.38 -5.55 -15.11
N ASP A 38 -1.71 -6.02 -16.17
CA ASP A 38 -0.57 -5.31 -16.78
C ASP A 38 -0.95 -3.93 -17.33
N MET A 39 -2.18 -3.75 -17.81
CA MET A 39 -2.69 -2.42 -18.17
C MET A 39 -2.86 -1.52 -16.94
N ARG A 40 -3.40 -2.04 -15.83
CA ARG A 40 -3.56 -1.27 -14.58
C ARG A 40 -2.21 -0.84 -14.01
N PHE A 41 -1.22 -1.74 -14.00
CA PHE A 41 0.14 -1.38 -13.58
C PHE A 41 0.78 -0.31 -14.46
N ARG A 42 0.58 -0.37 -15.78
CA ARG A 42 1.08 0.65 -16.70
C ARG A 42 0.39 1.99 -16.46
N ALA A 43 -0.93 2.02 -16.38
CA ALA A 43 -1.69 3.23 -16.10
C ALA A 43 -1.28 3.89 -14.77
N ALA A 44 -1.11 3.10 -13.71
CA ALA A 44 -0.65 3.58 -12.41
C ALA A 44 0.80 4.10 -12.43
N ARG A 45 1.63 3.64 -13.35
CA ARG A 45 3.01 4.12 -13.51
C ARG A 45 3.09 5.38 -14.38
N GLU A 46 2.24 5.46 -15.40
CA GLU A 46 2.16 6.59 -16.35
C GLU A 46 1.63 7.88 -15.70
N GLN A 47 0.95 7.79 -14.55
CA GLN A 47 0.51 8.97 -13.80
C GLN A 47 1.68 9.78 -13.19
N PHE A 48 2.87 9.19 -13.06
CA PHE A 48 4.04 9.85 -12.51
C PHE A 48 5.01 10.27 -13.61
N THR A 49 5.30 11.56 -13.66
CA THR A 49 6.35 12.12 -14.54
C THR A 49 7.73 11.57 -14.17
N ASP A 50 8.01 11.41 -12.87
CA ASP A 50 9.21 10.73 -12.38
C ASP A 50 8.88 9.27 -12.06
N GLN A 51 9.42 8.36 -12.86
CA GLN A 51 9.27 6.92 -12.67
C GLN A 51 10.39 6.29 -11.83
N THR A 52 11.23 7.12 -11.20
CA THR A 52 12.29 6.64 -10.31
C THR A 52 11.66 6.09 -9.04
N VAL A 53 11.79 4.79 -8.80
CA VAL A 53 11.33 4.17 -7.55
C VAL A 53 12.25 4.58 -6.38
N MET A 54 11.69 4.69 -5.17
CA MET A 54 12.48 4.94 -3.96
C MET A 54 13.22 3.69 -3.48
N LEU A 55 12.57 2.55 -3.59
CA LEU A 55 13.08 1.27 -3.15
C LEU A 55 13.13 0.34 -4.35
N ARG A 56 14.21 -0.44 -4.45
CA ARG A 56 14.35 -1.53 -5.40
C ARG A 56 14.67 -2.80 -4.63
N MET A 57 14.14 -3.93 -5.06
CA MET A 57 14.64 -5.21 -4.57
C MET A 57 15.79 -5.71 -5.43
N ASP A 58 16.85 -6.17 -4.78
CA ASP A 58 17.93 -6.89 -5.43
C ASP A 58 17.52 -8.34 -5.76
N GLU A 59 18.38 -9.07 -6.47
CA GLU A 59 18.14 -10.47 -6.84
C GLU A 59 18.09 -11.43 -5.65
N GLY A 60 18.64 -11.01 -4.50
CA GLY A 60 18.63 -11.71 -3.22
C GLY A 60 17.36 -11.45 -2.39
N GLY A 61 16.48 -10.56 -2.85
CA GLY A 61 15.26 -10.17 -2.13
C GLY A 61 15.52 -9.17 -1.00
N ASN A 62 16.69 -8.52 -0.96
CA ASN A 62 16.95 -7.41 -0.07
C ASN A 62 16.46 -6.10 -0.69
N VAL A 63 16.00 -5.20 0.17
CA VAL A 63 15.58 -3.87 -0.26
C VAL A 63 16.77 -2.93 -0.27
N VAL A 64 16.99 -2.31 -1.43
CA VAL A 64 18.01 -1.32 -1.68
C VAL A 64 17.31 0.02 -1.90
N GLU A 65 17.59 0.98 -1.01
CA GLU A 65 17.15 2.35 -1.19
C GLU A 65 17.92 3.00 -2.34
N LEU A 66 17.18 3.59 -3.27
CA LEU A 66 17.76 4.37 -4.35
C LEU A 66 17.84 5.82 -3.91
N ALA A 67 19.05 6.38 -3.97
CA ALA A 67 19.24 7.81 -3.71
C ALA A 67 18.31 8.63 -4.62
N PRO A 68 17.57 9.61 -4.08
CA PRO A 68 16.66 10.42 -4.87
C PRO A 68 17.45 11.16 -5.96
N THR A 69 17.09 10.94 -7.23
CA THR A 69 17.74 11.60 -8.36
C THR A 69 17.50 13.12 -8.35
N SER A 70 16.33 13.55 -7.85
CA SER A 70 16.04 14.94 -7.53
C SER A 70 14.87 15.02 -6.56
N LEU A 71 15.02 15.73 -5.44
CA LEU A 71 13.89 16.07 -4.59
C LEU A 71 13.11 17.22 -5.23
N PRO A 72 11.78 17.16 -5.30
CA PRO A 72 10.99 18.27 -5.81
C PRO A 72 11.21 19.51 -4.94
N MET A 73 11.29 20.68 -5.56
CA MET A 73 11.47 21.96 -4.86
C MET A 73 10.26 22.30 -3.96
N PHE A 74 9.08 21.73 -4.27
CA PHE A 74 7.87 21.78 -3.47
C PHE A 74 7.21 20.39 -3.46
N PRO A 75 7.54 19.51 -2.50
CA PRO A 75 6.89 18.21 -2.39
C PRO A 75 5.42 18.42 -1.99
N VAL A 76 4.49 17.92 -2.81
CA VAL A 76 3.11 17.69 -2.35
C VAL A 76 3.19 16.58 -1.31
N ILE A 77 2.77 16.88 -0.08
CA ILE A 77 2.79 15.91 1.02
C ILE A 77 1.74 14.84 0.71
N PRO A 78 2.13 13.58 0.49
CA PRO A 78 1.19 12.53 0.21
C PRO A 78 0.35 12.23 1.46
N THR A 79 -0.91 11.87 1.24
CA THR A 79 -1.85 11.46 2.28
C THR A 79 -2.00 9.95 2.34
N ASP A 80 -1.83 9.27 1.20
CA ASP A 80 -2.11 7.85 1.04
C ASP A 80 -0.92 7.10 0.44
N LEU A 81 -0.76 5.86 0.86
CA LEU A 81 0.12 4.86 0.30
C LEU A 81 -0.75 3.85 -0.41
N VAL A 82 -0.57 3.72 -1.72
CA VAL A 82 -1.31 2.76 -2.53
C VAL A 82 -0.42 1.59 -2.88
N VAL A 83 -0.95 0.39 -2.70
CA VAL A 83 -0.29 -0.88 -2.99
C VAL A 83 -1.14 -1.62 -4.01
N LEU A 84 -0.61 -1.80 -5.21
CA LEU A 84 -1.22 -2.59 -6.26
C LEU A 84 -0.42 -3.89 -6.43
N ALA A 85 -1.05 -5.03 -6.22
CA ALA A 85 -0.41 -6.32 -6.22
C ALA A 85 -1.14 -7.34 -7.08
N TRP A 86 -0.40 -8.04 -7.94
CA TRP A 86 -0.88 -9.20 -8.67
C TRP A 86 -0.36 -10.46 -8.00
N ARG A 87 -1.28 -11.34 -7.59
CA ARG A 87 -0.98 -12.58 -6.86
C ARG A 87 -1.21 -13.85 -7.68
N GLY A 88 -1.39 -13.70 -8.99
CA GLY A 88 -1.71 -14.79 -9.91
C GLY A 88 -3.21 -15.03 -10.08
N PRO A 89 -3.59 -16.00 -10.92
CA PRO A 89 -4.97 -16.16 -11.40
C PRO A 89 -5.99 -16.57 -10.33
N ALA A 90 -5.55 -17.18 -9.23
CA ALA A 90 -6.44 -17.61 -8.15
C ALA A 90 -6.95 -16.43 -7.30
N THR A 91 -6.07 -15.46 -7.05
CA THR A 91 -6.36 -14.29 -6.21
C THR A 91 -6.70 -13.06 -7.04
N GLY A 92 -6.01 -12.84 -8.16
CA GLY A 92 -6.21 -11.70 -9.05
C GLY A 92 -5.37 -10.48 -8.67
N LEU A 93 -5.90 -9.31 -9.01
CA LEU A 93 -5.33 -8.00 -8.71
C LEU A 93 -5.91 -7.50 -7.37
N VAL A 94 -5.02 -7.10 -6.47
CA VAL A 94 -5.35 -6.56 -5.16
C VAL A 94 -4.85 -5.13 -5.12
N GLU A 95 -5.74 -4.18 -4.90
CA GLU A 95 -5.41 -2.78 -4.68
C GLU A 95 -5.74 -2.43 -3.23
N VAL A 96 -4.76 -1.91 -2.50
CA VAL A 96 -4.92 -1.45 -1.13
C VAL A 96 -4.51 0.00 -1.04
N ARG A 97 -5.43 0.87 -0.59
CA ARG A 97 -5.11 2.25 -0.20
C ARG A 97 -4.96 2.32 1.31
N ILE A 98 -3.90 2.98 1.77
CA ILE A 98 -3.58 3.05 3.19
C ILE A 98 -3.18 4.49 3.52
N PRO A 99 -3.92 5.18 4.40
CA PRO A 99 -3.50 6.50 4.82
C PRO A 99 -2.11 6.47 5.47
N ILE A 100 -1.25 7.43 5.15
CA ILE A 100 0.13 7.48 5.66
C ILE A 100 0.16 7.56 7.19
N TRP A 101 -0.81 8.24 7.80
CA TRP A 101 -0.94 8.28 9.26
C TRP A 101 -1.15 6.87 9.86
N PHE A 102 -1.79 5.97 9.13
CA PHE A 102 -2.02 4.59 9.53
C PHE A 102 -0.74 3.75 9.37
N VAL A 103 0.04 4.00 8.31
CA VAL A 103 1.37 3.38 8.12
C VAL A 103 2.30 3.71 9.31
N ARG A 104 2.26 4.95 9.82
CA ARG A 104 3.03 5.38 11.00
C ARG A 104 2.71 4.59 12.27
N MET A 105 1.47 4.13 12.42
CA MET A 105 1.05 3.39 13.62
C MET A 105 1.66 1.99 13.70
N LYS A 106 2.19 1.44 12.58
CA LYS A 106 2.87 0.13 12.50
C LYS A 106 2.15 -0.93 13.36
N GLY A 107 0.83 -1.06 13.19
CA GLY A 107 -0.02 -1.97 13.97
C GLY A 107 -0.34 -3.28 13.25
N PRO A 108 -0.87 -4.30 13.96
CA PRO A 108 -1.26 -5.59 13.36
C PRO A 108 -2.38 -5.46 12.31
N ALA A 109 -3.19 -4.40 12.38
CA ALA A 109 -4.22 -4.12 11.38
C ALA A 109 -3.63 -3.78 10.01
N LEU A 110 -2.46 -3.11 9.96
CA LEU A 110 -1.75 -2.83 8.72
C LEU A 110 -1.27 -4.12 8.04
N GLU A 111 -0.73 -5.05 8.83
CA GLU A 111 -0.30 -6.36 8.34
C GLU A 111 -1.48 -7.18 7.81
N PHE A 112 -2.63 -7.11 8.48
CA PHE A 112 -3.84 -7.78 8.01
C PHE A 112 -4.32 -7.24 6.66
N MET A 113 -4.25 -5.93 6.42
CA MET A 113 -4.63 -5.32 5.13
C MET A 113 -3.67 -5.69 4.01
N LEU A 114 -2.39 -5.90 4.32
CA LEU A 114 -1.34 -6.17 3.35
C LEU A 114 -1.06 -7.66 3.12
N LYS A 115 -1.69 -8.56 3.88
CA LYS A 115 -1.45 -10.01 3.81
C LYS A 115 -1.60 -10.58 2.39
N ASP A 116 -2.49 -9.98 1.60
CA ASP A 116 -2.82 -10.42 0.24
C ASP A 116 -2.04 -9.66 -0.84
N THR A 117 -1.17 -8.70 -0.49
CA THR A 117 -0.40 -7.90 -1.47
C THR A 117 1.05 -8.31 -1.62
N ALA A 118 1.54 -9.23 -0.77
CA ALA A 118 2.97 -9.57 -0.64
C ALA A 118 3.89 -8.37 -0.29
N PHE A 119 3.31 -7.22 0.06
CA PHE A 119 4.02 -6.02 0.49
C PHE A 119 4.28 -6.09 2.00
N GLU A 120 5.55 -6.11 2.40
CA GLU A 120 5.96 -6.22 3.81
C GLU A 120 6.71 -4.95 4.27
N PRO A 121 6.01 -3.85 4.59
CA PRO A 121 6.64 -2.53 4.83
C PRO A 121 7.64 -2.53 5.97
N ARG A 122 7.40 -3.33 7.03
CA ARG A 122 8.36 -3.46 8.14
C ARG A 122 9.66 -4.13 7.72
N ARG A 123 9.57 -5.21 6.95
CA ARG A 123 10.72 -5.96 6.47
C ARG A 123 11.51 -5.15 5.45
N TRP A 124 10.81 -4.31 4.68
CA TRP A 124 11.37 -3.53 3.60
C TRP A 124 11.91 -2.16 4.04
N GLY A 125 11.95 -1.91 5.35
CA GLY A 125 12.55 -0.70 5.90
C GLY A 125 11.83 0.58 5.47
N LEU A 126 10.52 0.51 5.22
CA LEU A 126 9.76 1.63 4.69
C LEU A 126 9.78 2.79 5.71
N ASP A 127 10.40 3.91 5.33
CA ASP A 127 10.42 5.12 6.12
C ASP A 127 9.39 6.13 5.62
N VAL A 128 8.47 6.49 6.52
CA VAL A 128 7.40 7.44 6.21
C VAL A 128 7.94 8.85 6.05
N GLU A 129 8.99 9.21 6.79
CA GLU A 129 9.58 10.53 6.72
C GLU A 129 10.24 10.75 5.36
N SER A 130 11.05 9.79 4.89
CA SER A 130 11.59 9.79 3.52
C SER A 130 10.52 9.86 2.44
N MET A 131 9.41 9.11 2.57
CA MET A 131 8.31 9.16 1.60
C MET A 131 7.66 10.55 1.54
N GLN A 132 7.41 11.18 2.69
CA GLN A 132 6.80 12.50 2.73
C GLN A 132 7.76 13.61 2.27
N ALA A 133 9.05 13.48 2.59
CA ALA A 133 10.09 14.39 2.11
C ALA A 133 10.24 14.32 0.59
N ARG A 134 10.08 13.13 0.01
CA ARG A 134 10.09 12.92 -1.45
C ARG A 134 8.82 13.43 -2.13
N GLY A 135 7.67 13.33 -1.47
CA GLY A 135 6.38 13.70 -2.01
C GLY A 135 5.65 12.55 -2.71
N ALA A 136 4.56 12.84 -3.42
CA ALA A 136 3.84 11.87 -4.24
C ALA A 136 4.76 11.28 -5.34
N GLY A 137 4.80 9.95 -5.45
CA GLY A 137 5.69 9.27 -6.38
C GLY A 137 5.77 7.76 -6.20
N LEU A 138 6.53 7.10 -7.08
CA LEU A 138 6.74 5.66 -7.01
C LEU A 138 7.66 5.30 -5.84
N VAL A 139 7.17 4.43 -4.97
CA VAL A 139 7.91 3.90 -3.82
C VAL A 139 8.63 2.63 -4.20
N LEU A 140 7.97 1.70 -4.87
CA LEU A 140 8.52 0.39 -5.21
C LEU A 140 7.83 -0.19 -6.45
N ASP A 141 8.58 -0.84 -7.34
CA ASP A 141 8.07 -1.71 -8.40
C ASP A 141 8.85 -3.03 -8.32
N HIS A 142 8.22 -4.08 -7.82
CA HIS A 142 8.82 -5.39 -7.60
C HIS A 142 8.14 -6.46 -8.45
N TYR A 143 8.96 -7.30 -9.08
CA TYR A 143 8.54 -8.48 -9.81
C TYR A 143 9.03 -9.73 -9.10
N GLY A 144 8.09 -10.55 -8.65
CA GLY A 144 8.36 -11.85 -8.04
C GLY A 144 8.74 -12.89 -9.08
N ARG A 145 9.49 -13.92 -8.65
CA ARG A 145 9.92 -15.04 -9.52
C ARG A 145 8.73 -15.91 -9.98
N GLY A 146 7.61 -15.91 -9.27
CA GLY A 146 6.39 -16.64 -9.61
C GLY A 146 5.46 -15.88 -10.56
N GLY A 147 5.88 -14.72 -11.07
CA GLY A 147 5.04 -13.83 -11.88
C GLY A 147 4.12 -12.94 -11.05
N GLU A 148 4.31 -12.88 -9.73
CA GLU A 148 3.72 -11.83 -8.90
C GLU A 148 4.32 -10.48 -9.26
N ARG A 149 3.54 -9.43 -9.05
CA ARG A 149 4.03 -8.06 -9.20
C ARG A 149 3.44 -7.19 -8.11
N VAL A 150 4.25 -6.31 -7.55
CA VAL A 150 3.82 -5.35 -6.53
C VAL A 150 4.33 -3.97 -6.93
N LEU A 151 3.41 -3.02 -7.09
CA LEU A 151 3.69 -1.62 -7.35
C LEU A 151 3.16 -0.82 -6.16
N VAL A 152 3.98 0.07 -5.64
CA VAL A 152 3.66 0.90 -4.48
C VAL A 152 3.98 2.35 -4.80
N TRP A 153 3.06 3.24 -4.48
CA TRP A 153 3.25 4.68 -4.65
C TRP A 153 2.58 5.48 -3.54
N THR A 154 3.01 6.73 -3.42
CA THR A 154 2.38 7.73 -2.56
C THR A 154 1.56 8.71 -3.39
N GLU A 155 0.37 9.06 -2.90
CA GLU A 155 -0.52 10.08 -3.49
C GLU A 155 -1.02 11.06 -2.42
#